data_AF-A0A933GBZ2-F1
#
_entry.id   AF-A0A933GBZ2-F1
#
_cell.length_a   1.000
_cell.length_b   1.000
_cell.length_c   1.000
_cell.angle_alpha   90.00
_cell.angle_beta   90.00
_cell.angle_gamma   90.00
#
_symmetry.space_group_name_H-M   'P 1'
#
loop_
_entity.id
_entity.type
_entity.pdbx_description
1 polymer ?
#
loop_
_entity_poly.entity_id
_entity_poly.type
_entity_poly.pdbx_seq_one_letter_code
_entity_poly.pdbx_strand_id
1 'polypeptide(L)'
;MKGKVLAKTVRRSVALPRQLVKEVSEVAPPELRQNLNRLVTVALQEFAAKRKARDFEEAMAQMAADPAIQAECAVISKEFATTEADGLRDDEPRPDLLR
;
A
#
# COMPACT_ATOMS: atom_id res chain seq x y z
N MET A 1 -29.23 -6.59 -18.07
CA MET A 1 -28.74 -7.70 -17.21
C MET A 1 -27.22 -7.70 -17.25
N LYS A 2 -26.53 -7.25 -16.18
CA LYS A 2 -25.06 -7.28 -16.13
C LYS A 2 -24.60 -8.69 -15.75
N GLY A 3 -24.05 -9.43 -16.70
CA GLY A 3 -23.53 -10.78 -16.45
C GLY A 3 -22.37 -10.71 -15.44
N LYS A 4 -22.47 -11.47 -14.34
CA LYS A 4 -21.33 -11.69 -13.44
C LYS A 4 -20.22 -12.32 -14.28
N VAL A 5 -19.14 -11.57 -14.53
CA VAL A 5 -17.91 -12.13 -15.08
C VAL A 5 -17.39 -13.11 -14.03
N LEU A 6 -17.63 -14.40 -14.25
CA LEU A 6 -17.09 -15.45 -13.41
C LEU A 6 -15.56 -15.37 -13.51
N ALA A 7 -14.90 -15.08 -12.40
CA ALA A 7 -13.45 -15.07 -12.31
C ALA A 7 -12.94 -16.44 -12.81
N LYS A 8 -12.25 -16.43 -13.96
CA LYS A 8 -11.67 -17.65 -14.54
C LYS A 8 -10.62 -18.19 -13.57
N THR A 9 -10.96 -19.27 -12.86
CA THR A 9 -10.04 -19.92 -11.94
C THR A 9 -9.06 -20.79 -12.73
N VAL A 10 -7.76 -20.56 -12.54
CA VAL A 10 -6.71 -21.37 -13.17
C VAL A 10 -6.29 -22.46 -12.17
N ARG A 11 -6.35 -23.74 -12.59
CA ARG A 11 -5.84 -24.87 -11.80
C ARG A 11 -4.53 -25.35 -12.43
N ARG A 12 -3.44 -25.32 -11.65
CA ARG A 12 -2.10 -25.74 -12.08
C ARG A 12 -1.43 -26.55 -10.99
N SER A 13 -0.70 -27.59 -11.39
CA SER A 13 0.22 -28.32 -10.51
C SER A 13 1.60 -27.69 -10.61
N VAL A 14 2.24 -27.48 -9.46
CA VAL A 14 3.58 -26.90 -9.37
C VAL A 14 4.42 -27.76 -8.45
N ALA A 15 5.65 -28.07 -8.85
CA ALA A 15 6.62 -28.72 -7.99
C ALA A 15 7.26 -27.67 -7.08
N LEU A 16 7.02 -27.78 -5.77
CA LEU A 16 7.60 -26.89 -4.77
C LEU A 16 8.63 -27.65 -3.93
N PRO A 17 9.76 -27.02 -3.56
CA PRO A 17 10.71 -27.62 -2.64
C PRO A 17 10.04 -27.93 -1.30
N ARG A 18 10.25 -29.14 -0.77
CA ARG A 18 9.66 -29.57 0.51
C ARG A 18 10.10 -28.69 1.67
N GLN A 19 11.36 -28.22 1.66
CA GLN A 19 11.90 -27.32 2.67
C GLN A 19 11.15 -25.99 2.68
N LEU A 20 10.94 -25.39 1.51
CA LEU A 20 10.19 -24.13 1.37
C LEU A 20 8.76 -24.26 1.91
N VAL A 21 8.05 -25.34 1.56
CA VAL A 21 6.68 -25.56 2.06
C VAL A 21 6.68 -25.68 3.57
N LYS A 22 7.67 -26.38 4.15
CA LYS A 22 7.78 -26.56 5.60
C LYS A 22 8.02 -25.22 6.31
N GLU A 23 9.02 -24.45 5.88
CA GLU A 23 9.35 -23.14 6.45
C GLU A 23 8.14 -22.20 6.42
N VAL A 24 7.48 -22.13 5.27
CA VAL A 24 6.31 -21.27 5.08
C VAL A 24 5.13 -21.73 5.96
N SER A 25 4.93 -23.05 6.12
CA SER A 25 3.89 -23.58 7.01
C SER A 25 4.18 -23.32 8.50
N GLU A 26 5.44 -23.24 8.92
CA GLU A 26 5.81 -22.95 10.32
C GLU A 26 5.50 -21.49 10.69
N VAL A 27 5.82 -20.55 9.79
CA VAL A 27 5.58 -19.12 9.99
C VAL A 27 4.16 -18.67 9.65
N ALA A 28 3.42 -19.45 8.85
CA ALA A 28 2.06 -19.11 8.47
C ALA A 28 1.12 -19.07 9.69
N PRO A 29 0.14 -18.14 9.70
CA PRO A 29 -0.96 -18.15 10.66
C PRO A 29 -1.67 -19.50 10.67
N PRO A 30 -2.17 -19.97 11.83
CA PRO A 30 -2.78 -21.30 11.98
C PRO A 30 -3.93 -21.54 11.00
N GLU A 31 -4.65 -20.49 10.59
CA GLU A 31 -5.75 -20.54 9.62
C GLU A 31 -5.30 -20.92 8.20
N LEU A 32 -4.02 -20.70 7.88
CA LEU A 32 -3.44 -20.94 6.55
C LEU A 32 -2.59 -22.21 6.49
N ARG A 33 -2.11 -22.74 7.62
CA ARG A 33 -1.22 -23.92 7.67
C ARG A 33 -1.83 -25.17 7.04
N GLN A 34 -3.14 -25.35 7.17
CA GLN A 34 -3.84 -26.53 6.69
C GLN A 34 -4.37 -26.40 5.25
N ASN A 35 -4.25 -25.22 4.63
CA ASN A 35 -4.76 -24.97 3.29
C ASN A 35 -3.69 -24.30 2.41
N LEU A 36 -2.88 -25.15 1.76
CA LEU A 36 -1.81 -24.70 0.87
C LEU A 36 -2.32 -23.82 -0.28
N ASN A 37 -3.52 -24.10 -0.82
CA ASN A 37 -4.09 -23.27 -1.89
C ASN A 37 -4.37 -21.85 -1.42
N ARG A 38 -4.94 -21.70 -0.21
CA ARG A 38 -5.19 -20.39 0.39
C ARG A 38 -3.89 -19.67 0.72
N LEU A 39 -2.90 -20.40 1.23
CA LEU A 39 -1.58 -19.87 1.51
C LEU A 39 -0.92 -19.31 0.24
N VAL A 40 -0.91 -20.10 -0.84
CA VAL A 40 -0.35 -19.69 -2.14
C VAL A 40 -1.11 -18.48 -2.69
N THR A 41 -2.44 -18.46 -2.53
CA THR A 41 -3.26 -17.32 -2.99
C THR A 41 -2.87 -16.03 -2.28
N VAL A 42 -2.73 -16.07 -0.95
CA VAL A 42 -2.31 -14.90 -0.15
C VAL A 42 -0.90 -14.46 -0.54
N ALA A 43 0.04 -15.41 -0.67
CA ALA A 43 1.41 -15.12 -1.07
C ALA A 43 1.50 -14.44 -2.45
N LEU A 44 0.70 -14.88 -3.43
CA LEU A 44 0.63 -14.26 -4.76
C LEU A 44 0.03 -12.84 -4.72
N GLN A 45 -0.99 -12.63 -3.89
CA GLN A 45 -1.59 -11.30 -3.70
C GLN A 45 -0.59 -10.32 -3.08
N GLU A 46 0.12 -10.74 -2.03
CA GLU A 46 1.16 -9.92 -1.41
C GLU A 46 2.32 -9.62 -2.35
N PHE A 47 2.77 -10.63 -3.11
CA PHE A 47 3.82 -10.44 -4.11
C PHE A 47 3.42 -9.37 -5.14
N ALA A 48 2.20 -9.48 -5.68
CA ALA A 48 1.70 -8.51 -6.64
C ALA A 48 1.55 -7.10 -6.03
N ALA A 49 1.06 -7.01 -4.79
CA ALA A 49 0.93 -5.74 -4.08
C ALA A 49 2.28 -5.08 -3.84
N LYS A 50 3.27 -5.83 -3.33
CA LYS A 50 4.64 -5.34 -3.10
C LYS A 50 5.29 -4.88 -4.40
N ARG A 51 5.08 -5.62 -5.49
CA ARG A 51 5.64 -5.23 -6.80
C ARG A 51 5.05 -3.93 -7.30
N LYS A 52 3.72 -3.80 -7.25
CA LYS A 52 3.02 -2.57 -7.64
C LYS A 52 3.41 -1.37 -6.78
N ALA A 53 3.55 -1.56 -5.47
CA ALA A 53 3.99 -0.50 -4.55
C ALA A 53 5.39 -0.01 -4.93
N ARG A 54 6.34 -0.93 -5.19
CA ARG A 54 7.68 -0.58 -5.64
C ARG A 54 7.68 0.16 -6.98
N ASP A 55 6.94 -0.34 -7.96
CA ASP A 55 6.85 0.29 -9.28
C ASP A 55 6.24 1.71 -9.16
N PHE A 56 5.27 1.89 -8.26
CA PHE A 56 4.69 3.20 -7.94
C PHE A 56 5.69 4.13 -7.24
N GLU A 57 6.42 3.65 -6.24
CA GLU A 57 7.47 4.42 -5.55
C GLU A 57 8.55 4.88 -6.52
N GLU A 58 8.97 4.02 -7.45
CA GLU A 58 9.95 4.35 -8.49
C GLU A 58 9.41 5.43 -9.44
N ALA A 59 8.15 5.30 -9.90
CA ALA A 59 7.51 6.32 -10.72
C ALA A 59 7.38 7.66 -9.99
N MET A 60 7.01 7.64 -8.70
CA MET A 60 6.93 8.84 -7.87
C MET A 60 8.30 9.49 -7.67
N ALA A 61 9.36 8.70 -7.49
CA ALA A 61 10.72 9.22 -7.36
C ALA A 61 11.19 9.89 -8.67
N GLN A 62 10.87 9.30 -9.83
CA GLN A 62 11.15 9.91 -11.13
C GLN A 62 10.37 11.22 -11.31
N MET A 63 9.08 11.23 -10.96
CA MET A 63 8.23 12.41 -11.02
C MET A 63 8.73 13.53 -10.10
N ALA A 64 9.15 13.19 -8.87
CA ALA A 64 9.70 14.14 -7.92
C ALA A 64 11.06 14.73 -8.36
N ALA A 65 11.83 13.98 -9.15
CA ALA A 65 13.10 14.44 -9.71
C ALA A 65 12.94 15.29 -10.99
N ASP A 66 11.73 15.33 -11.58
CA ASP A 66 11.46 16.12 -12.78
C ASP A 66 11.48 17.63 -12.46
N PRO A 67 12.38 18.42 -13.07
CA PRO A 67 12.48 19.85 -12.81
C PRO A 67 11.22 20.66 -13.16
N ALA A 68 10.46 20.24 -14.18
CA ALA A 68 9.22 20.94 -14.55
C ALA A 68 8.16 20.76 -13.45
N ILE A 69 8.03 19.54 -12.94
CA ILE A 69 7.12 19.22 -11.84
C ILE A 69 7.56 19.92 -10.56
N GLN A 70 8.86 19.96 -10.25
CA GLN A 70 9.37 20.73 -9.11
C GLN A 70 9.02 22.21 -9.21
N ALA A 71 9.15 22.81 -10.40
CA ALA A 71 8.81 24.21 -10.63
C ALA A 71 7.31 24.46 -10.42
N GLU A 72 6.45 23.62 -10.99
CA GLU A 72 5.00 23.71 -10.79
C GLU A 72 4.60 23.52 -9.33
N CYS A 73 5.17 22.51 -8.65
CA CYS A 73 4.95 22.30 -7.21
C CYS A 73 5.39 23.50 -6.38
N ALA A 74 6.53 24.14 -6.71
CA ALA A 74 6.99 25.33 -6.01
C ALA A 74 6.05 26.53 -6.19
N VAL A 75 5.45 26.69 -7.38
CA VAL A 75 4.42 27.71 -7.64
C VAL A 75 3.19 27.43 -6.78
N ILE A 76 2.67 26.20 -6.80
CA ILE A 76 1.50 25.80 -6.01
C ILE A 76 1.77 26.01 -4.51
N SER A 77 2.90 25.52 -3.98
CA SER A 77 3.26 25.70 -2.57
C SER A 77 3.34 27.17 -2.18
N LYS A 78 3.80 28.05 -3.08
CA LYS A 78 3.84 29.49 -2.83
C LYS A 78 2.43 30.11 -2.80
N GLU A 79 1.56 29.72 -3.72
CA GLU A 79 0.18 30.22 -3.80
C GLU A 79 -0.66 29.83 -2.59
N PHE A 80 -0.43 28.64 -2.04
CA PHE A 80 -1.19 28.10 -0.90
C PHE A 80 -0.47 28.25 0.45
N ALA A 81 0.70 28.89 0.50
CA ALA A 81 1.50 29.04 1.72
C ALA A 81 0.72 29.65 2.90
N THR A 82 -0.19 30.59 2.63
CA THR A 82 -1.00 31.24 3.68
C THR A 82 -2.11 30.35 4.22
N THR A 83 -2.55 29.35 3.45
CA THR A 83 -3.63 28.43 3.83
C THR A 83 -3.13 27.17 4.52
N GLU A 84 -1.81 26.92 4.54
CA GLU A 84 -1.22 25.75 5.21
C GLU A 84 -1.51 25.70 6.72
N ALA A 85 -1.71 26.87 7.35
CA ALA A 85 -2.05 27.00 8.77
C ALA A 85 -3.57 27.15 9.02
N ASP A 86 -4.41 27.13 7.99
CA ASP A 86 -5.86 27.28 8.15
C ASP A 86 -6.42 26.12 8.99
N GLY A 87 -7.00 26.45 10.14
CA GLY A 87 -7.59 25.47 11.07
C GLY A 87 -6.67 25.02 12.20
N LEU A 88 -5.40 25.43 12.21
CA LEU A 88 -4.57 25.39 13.42
C LEU A 88 -4.92 26.61 14.27
N ARG A 89 -5.78 26.42 15.28
CA ARG A 89 -5.93 27.43 16.34
C ARG A 89 -4.61 27.47 17.08
N ASP A 90 -3.92 28.61 17.06
CA ASP A 90 -2.95 28.91 18.11
C ASP A 90 -3.63 28.60 19.45
N ASP A 91 -2.96 27.85 20.32
CA ASP A 91 -3.44 27.58 21.67
C ASP A 91 -3.67 28.92 22.39
N GLU A 92 -4.85 29.51 22.24
CA GLU A 92 -5.37 30.48 23.18
C GLU A 92 -5.48 29.72 24.50
N PRO A 93 -4.75 30.13 25.56
CA PRO A 93 -4.85 29.46 26.84
C PRO A 93 -6.29 29.57 27.31
N ARG A 94 -6.98 28.43 27.29
CA ARG A 94 -8.34 28.27 27.79
C ARG A 94 -8.37 28.73 29.26
N PRO A 95 -8.99 29.89 29.59
CA PRO A 95 -8.95 30.45 30.95
C PRO A 95 -9.72 29.60 31.97
N ASP A 96 -10.43 28.57 31.50
CA ASP A 96 -11.23 27.60 32.25
C ASP A 96 -10.43 26.45 32.89
N LEU A 97 -9.12 26.32 32.61
CA LEU A 97 -8.24 25.30 33.21
C LEU A 97 -7.34 25.81 34.35
N LEU A 98 -7.55 27.05 34.83
CA LEU A 98 -6.93 27.59 36.03
C LEU A 98 -7.98 27.83 37.13
N ARG A 99 -8.57 26.75 37.66
CA ARG A 99 -9.22 26.73 38.98
C ARG A 99 -9.06 25.37 39.64
#